data_AF-A0A1X0NHZ2-F1
#
_entry.id   AF-A0A1X0NHZ2-F1
#
_cell.length_a   1.000
_cell.length_b   1.000
_cell.length_c   1.000
_cell.angle_alpha   90.00
_cell.angle_beta   90.00
_cell.angle_gamma   90.00
#
_symmetry.space_group_name_H-M   'P 1'
#
loop_
_entity.id
_entity.type
_entity.pdbx_description
1 polymer ?
#
loop_
_entity_poly.entity_id
_entity_poly.type
_entity_poly.pdbx_seq_one_letter_code
_entity_poly.pdbx_strand_id
1 'polypeptide(L)'
;VMKGSAEDDNDNEKPEDGRLELMVLTSENGWSYTEFSMRRSCDIYVNKEVMRVWYKILKNLDECFGNHVDAGKELTPYVLIGTPGIGKSFAAGSFLLYQLLHYNAKKLPVVAHFIRGRAYLFEKKSDGGKVTWYEEEMAVSVV
;
A
#
# COMPACT_ATOMS: atom_id res chain seq x y z
N VAL A 1 4.04 18.11 11.86
CA VAL A 1 3.07 19.12 11.38
C VAL A 1 3.17 19.15 9.86
N MET A 2 2.35 18.36 9.18
CA MET A 2 2.19 18.43 7.72
C MET A 2 1.29 19.63 7.42
N LYS A 3 1.74 20.55 6.58
CA LYS A 3 0.87 21.52 5.91
C LYS A 3 0.85 21.16 4.44
N GLY A 4 -0.25 20.58 4.00
CA GLY A 4 -0.60 20.39 2.60
C GLY A 4 -2.11 20.54 2.50
N SER A 5 -2.57 21.43 1.64
CA SER A 5 -3.99 21.50 1.29
C SER A 5 -4.42 20.14 0.77
N ALA A 6 -5.33 19.50 1.48
CA ALA A 6 -6.15 18.45 0.91
C ALA A 6 -7.20 19.17 0.05
N GLU A 7 -7.04 19.11 -1.27
CA GLU A 7 -8.20 19.18 -2.15
C GLU A 7 -8.91 17.84 -1.99
N ASP A 8 -10.01 17.89 -1.25
CA ASP A 8 -10.92 16.79 -0.95
C ASP A 8 -11.87 16.61 -2.11
N ASP A 9 -11.39 15.97 -3.19
CA ASP A 9 -12.25 15.49 -4.26
C ASP A 9 -12.47 13.99 -4.04
N ASN A 10 -13.44 13.71 -3.18
CA ASN A 10 -14.05 12.40 -3.00
C ASN A 10 -14.90 12.03 -4.21
N ASP A 11 -14.25 11.84 -5.36
CA ASP A 11 -14.88 11.29 -6.56
C ASP A 11 -14.50 9.81 -6.65
N ASN A 12 -15.34 9.00 -6.02
CA ASN A 12 -15.36 7.55 -6.17
C ASN A 12 -15.97 7.19 -7.54
N GLU A 13 -15.40 7.75 -8.61
CA GLU A 13 -15.81 7.51 -9.99
C GLU A 13 -15.17 6.21 -10.46
N LYS A 14 -16.01 5.25 -10.86
CA LYS A 14 -15.54 4.03 -11.52
C LYS A 14 -14.98 4.45 -12.89
N PRO A 15 -13.77 4.02 -13.28
CA PRO A 15 -13.18 4.43 -14.55
C PRO A 15 -14.03 3.95 -15.73
N GLU A 16 -14.50 4.88 -16.56
CA GLU A 16 -15.11 4.60 -17.85
C GLU A 16 -14.09 3.96 -18.80
N ASP A 17 -14.56 2.98 -19.56
CA ASP A 17 -13.76 2.08 -20.39
C ASP A 17 -13.01 2.84 -21.50
N GLY A 18 -11.68 2.95 -21.39
CA GLY A 18 -10.80 3.22 -22.53
C GLY A 18 -9.76 4.33 -22.39
N ARG A 19 -9.79 5.17 -21.35
CA ARG A 19 -8.74 6.19 -21.14
C ARG A 19 -7.54 5.61 -20.37
N LEU A 20 -6.33 5.86 -20.85
CA LEU A 20 -5.11 5.54 -20.11
C LEU A 20 -5.00 6.52 -18.94
N GLU A 21 -5.48 6.11 -17.78
CA GLU A 21 -5.30 6.86 -16.54
C GLU A 21 -3.92 6.54 -15.96
N LEU A 22 -3.10 7.59 -15.88
CA LEU A 22 -1.80 7.58 -15.22
C LEU A 22 -1.86 8.58 -14.07
N MET A 23 -1.84 8.06 -12.85
CA MET A 23 -1.74 8.87 -11.64
C MET A 23 -0.27 8.92 -11.20
N VAL A 24 0.19 10.09 -10.76
CA VAL A 24 1.50 10.24 -10.13
C VAL A 24 1.28 10.45 -8.64
N LEU A 25 2.00 9.68 -7.83
CA LEU A 25 2.08 9.91 -6.39
C LEU A 25 3.49 10.34 -6.04
N THR A 26 3.58 11.37 -5.22
CA THR A 26 4.84 11.91 -4.71
C THR A 26 4.92 11.72 -3.21
N SER A 27 6.05 11.23 -2.72
CA SER A 27 6.36 11.11 -1.30
C SER A 27 7.61 11.92 -0.97
N GLU A 28 7.49 12.86 -0.04
CA GLU A 28 8.63 13.66 0.43
C GLU A 28 9.74 12.75 0.99
N ASN A 29 9.37 11.68 1.68
CA ASN A 29 10.31 10.72 2.26
C ASN A 29 10.69 9.60 1.28
N GLY A 30 10.29 9.67 0.00
CA GLY A 30 10.44 8.56 -0.94
C GLY A 30 9.55 7.36 -0.61
N TRP A 31 9.83 6.22 -1.22
CA TRP A 31 8.97 5.04 -1.23
C TRP A 31 9.63 3.83 -0.56
N SER A 32 8.84 2.82 -0.21
CA SER A 32 9.34 1.60 0.44
C SER A 32 10.44 0.90 -0.36
N TYR A 33 10.31 0.87 -1.69
CA TYR A 33 11.34 0.32 -2.58
C TYR A 33 12.65 1.10 -2.58
N THR A 34 12.59 2.41 -2.30
CA THR A 34 13.78 3.25 -2.14
C THR A 34 14.26 3.31 -0.69
N GLU A 35 13.71 2.47 0.20
CA GLU A 35 14.00 2.45 1.64
C GLU A 35 13.66 3.78 2.32
N PHE A 36 12.63 4.47 1.84
CA PHE A 36 12.22 5.79 2.35
C PHE A 36 13.38 6.81 2.39
N SER A 37 14.24 6.75 1.36
CA SER A 37 15.34 7.70 1.18
C SER A 37 14.99 8.75 0.13
N MET A 38 14.91 10.02 0.56
CA MET A 38 14.68 11.19 -0.31
C MET A 38 15.73 11.39 -1.41
N ARG A 39 16.92 10.79 -1.27
CA ARG A 39 17.98 10.85 -2.30
C ARG A 39 17.68 10.01 -3.55
N ARG A 40 16.54 9.31 -3.57
CA ARG A 40 16.07 8.45 -4.66
C ARG A 40 14.69 8.94 -5.12
N SER A 41 14.18 8.42 -6.24
CA SER A 41 12.91 8.82 -6.85
C SER A 41 11.78 9.01 -5.82
N CYS A 42 11.21 10.21 -5.79
CA CYS A 42 10.09 10.57 -4.93
C CYS A 42 8.73 10.32 -5.59
N ASP A 43 8.72 10.06 -6.90
CA ASP A 43 7.50 9.89 -7.69
C ASP A 43 7.33 8.43 -8.13
N ILE A 44 6.09 7.92 -8.03
CA ILE A 44 5.66 6.66 -8.64
C ILE A 44 4.54 6.92 -9.64
N TYR A 45 4.54 6.13 -10.72
CA TYR A 45 3.53 6.16 -11.77
C TYR A 45 2.58 4.98 -11.58
N VAL A 46 1.30 5.28 -11.39
CA VAL A 46 0.23 4.31 -11.16
C VAL A 46 -0.62 4.26 -12.42
N ASN A 47 -0.63 3.11 -13.08
CA ASN A 47 -1.44 2.90 -14.28
C ASN A 47 -2.79 2.24 -13.94
N LYS A 48 -3.68 2.16 -14.94
CA LYS A 48 -4.98 1.49 -14.82
C LYS A 48 -4.94 0.06 -14.28
N GLU A 49 -3.89 -0.72 -14.56
CA GLU A 49 -3.80 -2.11 -14.09
C GLU A 49 -3.48 -2.16 -12.59
N VAL A 50 -2.64 -1.25 -12.11
CA VAL A 50 -2.39 -1.10 -10.67
C VAL A 50 -3.66 -0.66 -9.95
N MET A 51 -4.44 0.26 -10.54
CA MET A 51 -5.75 0.66 -10.00
C MET A 51 -6.73 -0.52 -9.92
N ARG A 52 -6.80 -1.36 -10.96
CA ARG A 52 -7.61 -2.59 -10.94
C ARG A 52 -7.21 -3.56 -9.83
N VAL A 53 -5.91 -3.69 -9.55
CA VAL A 53 -5.42 -4.49 -8.41
C VAL A 53 -5.92 -3.89 -7.10
N TRP A 54 -5.82 -2.57 -6.93
CA TRP A 54 -6.32 -1.90 -5.73
C TRP A 54 -7.83 -2.09 -5.55
N TYR A 55 -8.65 -1.93 -6.58
CA TYR A 55 -10.10 -2.15 -6.45
C TYR A 55 -10.46 -3.59 -6.03
N LYS A 56 -9.71 -4.59 -6.48
CA LYS A 56 -9.90 -5.99 -6.02
C LYS A 56 -9.58 -6.13 -4.54
N ILE A 57 -8.47 -5.56 -4.10
CA ILE A 57 -8.04 -5.59 -2.69
C ILE A 57 -9.06 -4.81 -1.83
N LEU A 58 -9.43 -3.60 -2.24
CA LEU A 58 -10.41 -2.76 -1.54
C LEU A 58 -11.74 -3.47 -1.36
N LYS A 59 -12.27 -4.10 -2.43
CA LYS A 59 -13.49 -4.91 -2.34
C LYS A 59 -13.35 -6.04 -1.31
N ASN A 60 -12.22 -6.75 -1.32
CA ASN A 60 -11.97 -7.82 -0.35
C ASN A 60 -11.88 -7.30 1.10
N LEU A 61 -11.21 -6.15 1.30
CA LEU A 61 -11.13 -5.47 2.60
C LEU A 61 -12.52 -5.04 3.09
N ASP A 62 -13.34 -4.45 2.22
CA ASP A 62 -14.68 -4.00 2.58
C ASP A 62 -15.64 -5.17 2.83
N GLU A 63 -15.46 -6.29 2.14
CA GLU A 63 -16.18 -7.53 2.46
C GLU A 63 -15.76 -8.12 3.81
N CYS A 64 -14.47 -8.11 4.14
CA CYS A 64 -13.97 -8.69 5.41
C CYS A 64 -14.19 -7.77 6.62
N PHE A 65 -14.08 -6.46 6.44
CA PHE A 65 -14.19 -5.46 7.51
C PHE A 65 -15.51 -4.66 7.43
N GLY A 66 -16.46 -5.09 6.60
CA GLY A 66 -17.78 -4.49 6.45
C GLY A 66 -18.71 -4.76 7.62
N ASN A 67 -19.84 -4.06 7.68
CA ASN A 67 -20.84 -4.21 8.75
C ASN A 67 -21.82 -5.37 8.50
N HIS A 68 -21.56 -6.23 7.51
CA HIS A 68 -22.48 -7.30 7.13
C HIS A 68 -22.18 -8.61 7.87
N VAL A 69 -23.25 -9.32 8.22
CA VAL A 69 -23.41 -10.35 9.27
C VAL A 69 -22.55 -11.63 9.10
N ASP A 70 -21.81 -11.77 8.01
CA ASP A 70 -20.97 -12.96 7.77
C ASP A 70 -19.57 -12.77 8.37
N ALA A 71 -19.49 -12.85 9.69
CA ALA A 71 -18.27 -12.77 10.52
C ALA A 71 -17.28 -13.95 10.32
N GLY A 72 -17.14 -14.46 9.10
CA GLY A 72 -16.35 -15.66 8.79
C GLY A 72 -15.64 -15.66 7.43
N LYS A 73 -15.58 -14.54 6.71
CA LYS A 73 -14.81 -14.47 5.46
C LYS A 73 -13.33 -14.23 5.75
N GLU A 74 -12.49 -15.17 5.31
CA GLU A 74 -11.03 -15.07 5.36
C GLU A 74 -10.52 -14.13 4.25
N LEU A 75 -9.49 -13.32 4.56
CA LEU A 75 -8.83 -12.47 3.57
C LEU A 75 -8.24 -13.34 2.45
N THR A 76 -8.51 -12.96 1.20
CA THR A 76 -7.99 -13.73 0.05
C THR A 76 -6.55 -13.28 -0.26
N PRO A 77 -5.56 -14.19 -0.28
CA PRO A 77 -4.20 -13.83 -0.68
C PRO A 77 -4.15 -13.54 -2.18
N TYR A 78 -3.48 -12.44 -2.56
CA TYR A 78 -3.27 -12.04 -3.96
C TYR A 78 -1.79 -12.09 -4.33
N VAL A 79 -1.49 -12.58 -5.53
CA VAL A 79 -0.13 -12.59 -6.11
C VAL A 79 -0.14 -11.81 -7.43
N LEU A 80 0.68 -10.77 -7.51
CA LEU A 80 0.84 -9.97 -8.73
C LEU A 80 1.98 -10.53 -9.58
N ILE A 81 1.64 -11.13 -10.72
CA ILE A 81 2.58 -11.70 -11.68
C ILE A 81 2.69 -10.78 -12.90
N GLY A 82 3.87 -10.71 -13.52
CA GLY A 82 4.07 -9.98 -14.75
C GLY A 82 5.54 -9.86 -15.13
N THR A 83 5.82 -9.24 -16.27
CA THR A 83 7.16 -9.11 -16.84
C THR A 83 8.16 -8.49 -15.84
N PRO A 84 9.38 -9.04 -15.69
CA PRO A 84 10.45 -8.39 -14.94
C PRO A 84 10.66 -6.94 -15.39
N GLY A 85 10.98 -6.03 -14.46
CA GLY A 85 11.26 -4.62 -14.78
C GLY A 85 10.04 -3.71 -14.99
N ILE A 86 8.81 -4.23 -15.10
CA ILE A 86 7.61 -3.41 -15.38
C ILE A 86 7.13 -2.54 -14.19
N GLY A 87 7.84 -2.53 -13.06
CA GLY A 87 7.49 -1.72 -11.90
C GLY A 87 6.51 -2.38 -10.91
N LYS A 88 6.37 -3.70 -10.87
CA LYS A 88 5.52 -4.40 -9.87
C LYS A 88 5.88 -4.02 -8.43
N SER A 89 7.15 -4.13 -8.05
CA SER A 89 7.59 -3.84 -6.67
C SER A 89 7.68 -2.34 -6.38
N PHE A 90 8.16 -1.55 -7.36
CA PHE A 90 8.36 -0.10 -7.19
C PHE A 90 7.05 0.68 -7.26
N ALA A 91 6.25 0.51 -8.32
CA ALA A 91 5.00 1.25 -8.47
C ALA A 91 3.85 0.57 -7.72
N ALA A 92 3.50 -0.68 -8.07
CA ALA A 92 2.33 -1.32 -7.48
C ALA A 92 2.52 -1.59 -5.99
N GLY A 93 3.69 -2.11 -5.58
CA GLY A 93 4.00 -2.37 -4.17
C GLY A 93 3.92 -1.12 -3.30
N SER A 94 4.53 -0.01 -3.72
CA SER A 94 4.49 1.25 -2.97
C SER A 94 3.11 1.91 -3.00
N PHE A 95 2.39 1.85 -4.12
CA PHE A 95 1.00 2.31 -4.21
C PHE A 95 0.07 1.55 -3.27
N LEU A 96 0.15 0.21 -3.26
CA LEU A 96 -0.70 -0.62 -2.39
C LEU A 96 -0.37 -0.37 -0.92
N LEU A 97 0.91 -0.22 -0.57
CA LEU A 97 1.29 0.15 0.80
C LEU A 97 0.65 1.49 1.19
N TYR A 98 0.78 2.52 0.35
CA TYR A 98 0.17 3.82 0.57
C TYR A 98 -1.34 3.70 0.81
N GLN A 99 -2.05 3.03 -0.08
CA GLN A 99 -3.49 2.86 0.02
C GLN A 99 -3.92 2.12 1.31
N LEU A 100 -3.20 1.06 1.72
CA LEU A 100 -3.47 0.34 2.97
C LEU A 100 -3.21 1.21 4.21
N LEU A 101 -2.19 2.06 4.18
CA LEU A 101 -1.91 3.01 5.26
C LEU A 101 -3.00 4.08 5.38
N HIS A 102 -3.61 4.47 4.26
CA HIS A 102 -4.72 5.43 4.22
C HIS A 102 -6.11 4.81 4.43
N TYR A 103 -6.22 3.48 4.43
CA TYR A 103 -7.47 2.80 4.79
C TYR A 103 -7.88 3.09 6.24
N ASN A 104 -9.13 2.83 6.61
CA ASN A 104 -9.64 3.08 7.97
C ASN A 104 -8.79 2.36 9.04
N ALA A 105 -8.14 3.12 9.92
CA ALA A 105 -7.26 2.60 10.97
C ALA A 105 -7.99 1.76 12.03
N LYS A 106 -9.30 1.95 12.25
CA LYS A 106 -10.09 1.12 13.16
C LYS A 106 -10.30 -0.30 12.62
N LYS A 107 -10.35 -0.44 11.29
CA LYS A 107 -10.56 -1.71 10.60
C LYS A 107 -9.24 -2.41 10.29
N LEU A 108 -8.25 -1.64 9.82
CA LEU A 108 -6.90 -2.11 9.51
C LEU A 108 -5.89 -1.34 10.38
N PRO A 109 -5.69 -1.76 11.64
CA PRO A 109 -4.83 -1.05 12.59
C PRO A 109 -3.34 -1.30 12.36
N VAL A 110 -2.98 -2.38 11.67
CA VAL A 110 -1.58 -2.76 11.44
C VAL A 110 -1.38 -3.19 9.99
N VAL A 111 -0.28 -2.75 9.37
CA VAL A 111 0.15 -3.17 8.04
C VAL A 111 1.60 -3.63 8.10
N ALA A 112 1.89 -4.84 7.63
CA ALA A 112 3.25 -5.35 7.48
C ALA A 112 3.68 -5.29 6.01
N HIS A 113 4.86 -4.75 5.72
CA HIS A 113 5.43 -4.64 4.38
C HIS A 113 6.81 -5.28 4.33
N PHE A 114 6.96 -6.29 3.47
CA PHE A 114 8.20 -7.04 3.31
C PHE A 114 8.87 -6.67 2.00
N ILE A 115 10.13 -6.25 2.07
CA ILE A 115 10.90 -5.86 0.88
C ILE A 115 12.39 -6.05 1.12
N ARG A 116 13.07 -6.73 0.18
CA ARG A 116 14.54 -6.91 0.18
C ARG A 116 15.12 -7.40 1.53
N GLY A 117 14.50 -8.41 2.14
CA GLY A 117 14.95 -8.97 3.43
C GLY A 117 14.65 -8.08 4.64
N ARG A 118 13.83 -7.04 4.47
CA ARG A 118 13.36 -6.18 5.56
C ARG A 118 11.86 -6.31 5.75
N ALA A 119 11.42 -6.19 7.00
CA ALA A 119 10.01 -6.12 7.36
C ALA A 119 9.74 -4.77 8.03
N TYR A 120 8.78 -4.02 7.51
CA TYR A 120 8.29 -2.79 8.11
C TYR A 120 6.89 -3.04 8.68
N LEU A 121 6.71 -2.78 9.97
CA LEU A 121 5.43 -2.90 10.67
C LEU A 121 4.91 -1.51 11.00
N PHE A 122 3.80 -1.14 10.35
CA PHE A 122 3.11 0.13 10.51
C PHE A 122 1.91 -0.06 11.42
N GLU A 123 2.02 0.44 12.65
CA GLU A 123 0.90 0.57 13.58
C GLU A 123 0.19 1.90 13.33
N LYS A 124 -1.07 1.85 12.93
CA LYS A 124 -1.88 3.02 12.63
C LYS A 124 -2.64 3.43 13.90
N LYS A 125 -2.48 4.70 14.28
CA LYS A 125 -3.17 5.32 15.41
C LYS A 125 -3.71 6.67 14.97
N SER A 126 -4.76 7.14 15.65
CA SER A 126 -5.41 8.43 15.34
C SER A 126 -4.48 9.64 15.51
N ASP A 127 -3.35 9.48 16.20
CA ASP A 127 -2.42 10.54 16.62
C ASP A 127 -1.06 10.52 15.90
N GLY A 128 -0.90 9.72 14.83
CA GLY A 128 0.30 9.73 13.99
C GLY A 128 0.97 8.38 13.76
N GLY A 129 0.46 7.32 14.38
CA GLY A 129 0.96 5.95 14.17
C GLY A 129 2.41 5.73 14.61
N LYS A 130 2.93 4.52 14.40
CA LYS A 130 4.30 4.13 14.69
C LYS A 130 4.80 3.16 13.62
N VAL A 131 6.07 3.29 13.23
CA VAL A 131 6.71 2.34 12.31
C VAL A 131 7.87 1.68 13.04
N THR A 132 7.93 0.36 12.98
CA THR A 132 9.10 -0.43 13.40
C THR A 132 9.61 -1.21 12.20
N TRP A 133 10.92 -1.41 12.10
CA TRP A 133 11.50 -2.18 11.01
C TRP A 133 12.46 -3.22 11.56
N TYR A 134 12.53 -4.34 10.85
CA TYR A 134 13.39 -5.47 11.14
C TYR A 134 14.21 -5.77 9.89
N GLU A 135 15.49 -6.01 10.07
CA GLU A 135 16.34 -6.62 9.05
C GLU A 135 16.48 -8.09 9.40
N GLU A 136 16.56 -8.95 8.38
CA GLU A 136 16.95 -10.34 8.56
C GLU A 136 18.35 -10.37 9.20
N GLU A 137 18.41 -10.44 10.53
CA GLU A 137 19.60 -10.95 11.19
C GLU A 137 19.80 -12.35 10.65
N MET A 138 20.93 -12.59 9.98
CA MET A 138 21.32 -13.93 9.57
C MET A 138 21.05 -14.86 10.74
N ALA A 139 20.12 -15.80 10.55
CA ALA A 139 19.73 -16.72 11.58
C ALA A 139 21.00 -17.35 12.16
N VAL A 140 21.38 -16.92 13.37
CA VAL A 140 22.31 -17.71 14.17
C VAL A 140 21.50 -18.95 14.51
N SER A 141 21.77 -19.99 13.75
CA SER A 141 21.34 -21.34 14.07
C SER A 141 21.95 -21.65 15.42
N VAL A 142 21.15 -21.54 16.48
CA VAL A 142 21.44 -22.23 17.73
C VAL A 142 21.04 -23.68 17.46
N VAL A 143 22.01 -24.46 16.97
CA VAL A 143 21.97 -25.92 17.01
C VAL A 143 22.23 -26.37 18.43
#